data_AF-A0A1G2YQ47-F1
#
_entry.id   AF-A0A1G2YQ47-F1
#
_cell.length_a   1.000
_cell.length_b   1.000
_cell.length_c   1.000
_cell.angle_alpha   90.00
_cell.angle_beta   90.00
_cell.angle_gamma   90.00
#
_symmetry.space_group_name_H-M   'P 1'
#
loop_
_entity.id
_entity.type
_entity.pdbx_description
1 polymer ?
#
loop_
_entity_poly.entity_id
_entity_poly.type
_entity_poly.pdbx_seq_one_letter_code
_entity_poly.pdbx_strand_id
1 'polypeptide(L)'
;MILKLFAFNDRSEGKRKNDTQAQVHAYDVYLITTLANINDYRQGQKFLSRHGDSEVIHRVTSIINRKFSSVEQDGWTHVLQTSAFYPKLNIQQKRERLDEAGHRLVRWFTLPS
;
A
#
# COMPACT_ATOMS: atom_id res chain seq x y z
N MET A 1 -5.63 0.40 -6.87
CA MET A 1 -5.12 -0.03 -5.55
C MET A 1 -5.07 -1.56 -5.42
N ILE A 2 -6.21 -2.27 -5.39
CA ILE A 2 -6.29 -3.74 -5.20
C ILE A 2 -5.31 -4.52 -6.07
N LEU A 3 -5.31 -4.28 -7.38
CA LEU A 3 -4.40 -4.96 -8.31
C LEU A 3 -2.91 -4.73 -7.99
N LYS A 4 -2.55 -3.53 -7.51
CA LYS A 4 -1.16 -3.20 -7.15
C LYS A 4 -0.74 -3.88 -5.87
N LEU A 5 -1.65 -4.04 -4.90
CA LEU A 5 -1.39 -4.81 -3.68
C LEU A 5 -1.15 -6.30 -3.98
N PHE A 6 -1.96 -6.90 -4.85
CA PHE A 6 -1.71 -8.28 -5.30
C PHE A 6 -0.42 -8.41 -6.10
N ALA A 7 -0.15 -7.49 -7.03
CA ALA A 7 1.07 -7.50 -7.82
C ALA A 7 2.31 -7.34 -6.94
N PHE A 8 2.26 -6.45 -5.94
CA PHE A 8 3.32 -6.33 -4.94
C PHE A 8 3.53 -7.65 -4.19
N ASN A 9 2.46 -8.22 -3.60
CA ASN A 9 2.59 -9.43 -2.80
C ASN A 9 3.21 -10.57 -3.62
N ASP A 10 2.77 -10.73 -4.88
CA ASP A 10 3.31 -11.73 -5.80
C ASP A 10 4.79 -11.55 -6.16
N ARG A 11 5.26 -10.31 -6.25
CA ARG A 11 6.66 -10.00 -6.59
C ARG A 11 7.58 -9.93 -5.38
N SER A 12 7.03 -9.71 -4.18
CA SER A 12 7.80 -9.62 -2.93
C SER A 12 8.22 -10.99 -2.39
N GLU A 13 7.46 -12.05 -2.69
CA GLU A 13 7.69 -13.39 -2.13
C GLU A 13 7.29 -14.53 -3.08
N GLY A 14 7.73 -15.75 -2.76
CA GLY A 14 7.34 -16.96 -3.49
C GLY A 14 8.03 -17.16 -4.86
N LYS A 15 7.40 -17.95 -5.73
CA LYS A 15 8.01 -18.42 -6.99
C LYS A 15 8.20 -17.32 -8.05
N ARG A 16 7.43 -16.24 -7.97
CA ARG A 16 7.46 -15.10 -8.92
C ARG A 16 8.21 -13.88 -8.37
N LYS A 17 8.96 -14.09 -7.28
CA LYS A 17 9.75 -13.05 -6.60
C LYS A 17 10.63 -12.30 -7.60
N ASN A 18 10.56 -10.97 -7.55
CA ASN A 18 11.36 -10.05 -8.34
C ASN A 18 11.38 -8.70 -7.60
N ASP A 19 12.50 -8.42 -6.94
CA ASP A 19 12.61 -7.26 -6.03
C ASP A 19 12.42 -5.93 -6.75
N THR A 20 12.91 -5.80 -7.99
CA THR A 20 12.70 -4.59 -8.81
C THR A 20 11.22 -4.36 -9.10
N GLN A 21 10.48 -5.41 -9.46
CA GLN A 21 9.04 -5.30 -9.72
C GLN A 21 8.24 -5.08 -8.43
N ALA A 22 8.64 -5.71 -7.32
CA ALA A 22 8.07 -5.45 -6.00
C ALA A 22 8.23 -3.97 -5.64
N GLN A 23 9.42 -3.41 -5.84
CA GLN A 23 9.70 -2.00 -5.61
C GLN A 23 8.82 -1.07 -6.45
N VAL A 24 8.65 -1.35 -7.74
CA VAL A 24 7.74 -0.59 -8.63
C VAL A 24 6.31 -0.62 -8.09
N HIS A 25 5.80 -1.80 -7.71
CA HIS A 25 4.43 -1.93 -7.21
C HIS A 25 4.24 -1.32 -5.82
N ALA A 26 5.25 -1.36 -4.95
CA ALA A 26 5.23 -0.66 -3.68
C ALA A 26 5.15 0.86 -3.89
N TYR A 27 5.92 1.38 -4.86
CA TYR A 27 5.87 2.79 -5.23
C TYR A 27 4.52 3.20 -5.84
N ASP A 28 3.90 2.34 -6.66
CA ASP A 28 2.54 2.55 -7.16
C ASP A 28 1.52 2.64 -6.01
N VAL A 29 1.63 1.76 -5.00
CA VAL A 29 0.76 1.80 -3.80
C VAL A 29 0.94 3.11 -3.06
N TYR A 30 2.19 3.56 -2.86
CA TYR A 30 2.49 4.86 -2.26
C TYR A 30 1.82 6.00 -3.05
N LEU A 31 2.08 6.09 -4.36
CA LEU A 31 1.55 7.16 -5.21
C LEU A 31 0.03 7.22 -5.18
N ILE A 32 -0.65 6.09 -5.37
CA ILE A 32 -2.12 6.04 -5.33
C ILE A 32 -2.62 6.51 -3.97
N THR A 33 -1.99 6.08 -2.88
CA THR A 33 -2.40 6.45 -1.53
C THR A 33 -2.24 7.94 -1.25
N THR A 34 -1.16 8.55 -1.73
CA THR A 34 -0.89 9.97 -1.50
C THR A 34 -1.64 10.92 -2.43
N LEU A 35 -1.92 10.49 -3.67
CA LEU A 35 -2.61 11.29 -4.67
C LEU A 35 -4.13 11.15 -4.62
N ALA A 36 -4.64 10.09 -3.98
CA ALA A 36 -6.07 9.91 -3.78
C ALA A 36 -6.65 11.07 -2.95
N ASN A 37 -7.74 11.63 -3.46
CA ASN A 37 -8.51 12.66 -2.78
C ASN A 37 -9.67 12.03 -1.99
N ILE A 38 -10.46 12.88 -1.32
CA ILE A 38 -11.60 12.44 -0.52
C ILE A 38 -12.69 11.73 -1.34
N ASN A 39 -12.87 12.09 -2.62
CA ASN A 39 -13.86 11.44 -3.49
C ASN A 39 -13.39 10.03 -3.87
N ASP A 40 -12.11 9.83 -4.17
CA ASP A 40 -11.53 8.51 -4.42
C ASP A 40 -11.72 7.61 -3.19
N TYR A 41 -11.42 8.15 -2.01
CA TYR A 41 -11.61 7.45 -0.73
C TYR A 41 -13.06 7.01 -0.54
N ARG A 42 -14.02 7.93 -0.69
CA ARG A 42 -15.46 7.65 -0.54
C ARG A 42 -15.97 6.63 -1.56
N GLN A 43 -15.54 6.72 -2.81
CA GLN A 43 -15.90 5.74 -3.83
C GLN A 43 -15.33 4.37 -3.52
N GLY A 44 -14.07 4.29 -3.09
CA GLY A 44 -13.46 3.03 -2.69
C GLY A 44 -14.14 2.44 -1.44
N GLN A 45 -14.46 3.24 -0.44
CA GLN A 45 -15.22 2.79 0.74
C GLN A 45 -16.61 2.25 0.37
N LYS A 46 -17.34 2.93 -0.53
CA LYS A 46 -18.62 2.45 -1.07
C LYS A 46 -18.47 1.15 -1.87
N PHE A 47 -17.36 0.98 -2.59
CA PHE A 47 -17.04 -0.28 -3.27
C PHE A 47 -16.79 -1.38 -2.25
N LEU A 48 -15.94 -1.15 -1.25
CA LEU A 48 -15.58 -2.13 -0.24
C LEU A 48 -16.77 -2.58 0.60
N SER A 49 -17.66 -1.66 1.00
CA SER A 49 -18.85 -2.02 1.80
C SER A 49 -19.81 -2.96 1.07
N ARG A 50 -19.87 -2.87 -0.27
CA ARG A 50 -20.66 -3.79 -1.11
C ARG A 50 -20.04 -5.17 -1.28
N HIS A 51 -18.75 -5.32 -0.92
CA HIS A 51 -17.96 -6.52 -1.14
C HIS A 51 -17.26 -6.97 0.15
N GLY A 52 -17.87 -6.71 1.31
CA GLY A 52 -17.26 -6.99 2.62
C GLY A 52 -16.90 -8.46 2.81
N ASP A 53 -17.72 -9.37 2.28
CA ASP A 53 -17.52 -10.83 2.36
C ASP A 53 -16.68 -11.39 1.20
N SER A 54 -16.15 -10.52 0.33
CA SER A 54 -15.35 -10.97 -0.80
C SER A 54 -13.99 -11.49 -0.33
N GLU A 55 -13.67 -12.73 -0.70
CA GLU A 55 -12.34 -13.31 -0.44
C GLU A 55 -11.21 -12.43 -0.99
N VAL A 56 -11.43 -11.77 -2.13
CA VAL A 56 -10.48 -10.82 -2.71
C VAL A 56 -10.21 -9.67 -1.75
N ILE A 57 -11.24 -9.09 -1.13
CA ILE A 57 -11.11 -7.99 -0.17
C ILE A 57 -10.44 -8.45 1.13
N HIS A 58 -10.77 -9.63 1.63
CA HIS A 58 -10.09 -10.21 2.78
C HIS A 58 -8.59 -10.43 2.53
N ARG A 59 -8.24 -10.99 1.36
CA ARG A 59 -6.83 -11.19 0.96
C ARG A 59 -6.10 -9.86 0.83
N VAL A 60 -6.71 -8.84 0.23
CA VAL A 60 -6.12 -7.49 0.13
C VAL A 60 -5.87 -6.90 1.50
N THR A 61 -6.84 -6.99 2.41
CA THR A 61 -6.71 -6.48 3.79
C THR A 61 -5.58 -7.20 4.53
N SER A 62 -5.44 -8.52 4.34
CA SER A 62 -4.32 -9.29 4.88
C SER A 62 -2.96 -8.84 4.32
N ILE A 63 -2.87 -8.56 3.00
CA ILE A 63 -1.66 -7.99 2.39
C ILE A 63 -1.33 -6.65 3.04
N ILE A 64 -2.29 -5.73 3.16
CA ILE A 64 -2.08 -4.42 3.79
C ILE A 64 -1.55 -4.59 5.21
N ASN A 65 -2.18 -5.43 6.02
CA ASN A 65 -1.81 -5.62 7.42
C ASN A 65 -0.40 -6.22 7.59
N ARG A 66 0.00 -7.14 6.70
CA ARG A 66 1.30 -7.82 6.78
C ARG A 66 2.45 -7.07 6.13
N LYS A 67 2.15 -6.19 5.15
CA LYS A 67 3.14 -5.63 4.23
C LYS A 67 3.21 -4.09 4.24
N PHE A 68 2.13 -3.40 4.64
CA PHE A 68 2.00 -1.95 4.56
C PHE A 68 1.40 -1.28 5.81
N SER A 69 1.24 -1.98 6.94
CA SER A 69 0.64 -1.38 8.14
C SER A 69 1.61 -0.58 9.00
N SER A 70 2.91 -0.78 8.84
CA SER A 70 3.97 -0.02 9.52
C SER A 70 5.20 0.12 8.64
N VAL A 71 5.96 1.21 8.82
CA VAL A 71 7.09 1.59 7.95
C VAL A 71 8.20 0.52 7.93
N GLU A 72 8.26 -0.31 8.95
CA GLU A 72 9.19 -1.43 9.10
C GLU A 72 8.84 -2.63 8.20
N GLN A 73 7.64 -2.67 7.63
CA GLN A 73 7.22 -3.75 6.74
C GLN A 73 7.83 -3.59 5.34
N ASP A 74 7.91 -4.72 4.64
CA ASP A 74 8.59 -4.85 3.36
C ASP A 74 8.04 -3.90 2.28
N GLY A 75 6.73 -3.66 2.25
CA GLY A 75 6.10 -2.71 1.33
C GLY A 75 6.70 -1.32 1.42
N TRP A 76 6.75 -0.73 2.61
CA TRP A 76 7.32 0.61 2.80
C TRP A 76 8.85 0.62 2.74
N THR A 77 9.50 -0.46 3.19
CA THR A 77 10.95 -0.62 3.04
C THR A 77 11.38 -0.60 1.58
N HIS A 78 10.62 -1.25 0.68
CA HIS A 78 10.86 -1.18 -0.76
C HIS A 78 10.70 0.23 -1.33
N VAL A 79 9.73 1.01 -0.84
CA VAL A 79 9.60 2.43 -1.25
C VAL A 79 10.83 3.23 -0.81
N LEU A 80 11.30 3.05 0.42
CA LEU A 80 12.51 3.72 0.94
C LEU A 80 13.78 3.41 0.12
N GLN A 81 13.89 2.19 -0.41
CA GLN A 81 15.01 1.76 -1.25
C GLN A 81 15.00 2.42 -2.64
N THR A 82 13.94 3.15 -3.00
CA THR A 82 13.82 3.81 -4.30
C THR A 82 14.62 5.09 -4.31
N SER A 83 15.64 5.17 -5.18
CA SER A 83 16.52 6.33 -5.31
C SER A 83 15.75 7.63 -5.64
N ALA A 84 14.63 7.51 -6.35
CA ALA A 84 13.75 8.63 -6.68
C ALA A 84 12.81 9.06 -5.52
N PHE A 85 12.72 8.30 -4.42
CA PHE A 85 11.80 8.62 -3.33
C PHE A 85 12.33 9.79 -2.50
N TYR A 86 11.79 10.99 -2.79
CA TYR A 86 12.13 12.27 -2.18
C TYR A 86 13.63 12.45 -1.90
N PRO A 87 14.48 12.64 -2.92
CA PRO A 87 15.94 12.68 -2.74
C PRO A 87 16.42 13.82 -1.83
N LYS A 88 15.60 14.86 -1.62
CA LYS A 88 15.91 16.02 -0.77
C LYS A 88 15.55 15.83 0.71
N LEU A 89 14.78 14.80 1.05
CA LEU A 89 14.34 14.53 2.42
C LEU A 89 15.34 13.62 3.13
N ASN A 90 15.53 13.85 4.43
CA ASN A 90 16.28 12.91 5.27
C ASN A 90 15.46 11.63 5.54
N ILE A 91 16.10 10.59 6.09
CA ILE A 91 15.45 9.30 6.30
C ILE A 91 14.23 9.39 7.22
N GLN A 92 14.27 10.24 8.25
CA GLN A 92 13.17 10.41 9.19
C GLN A 92 11.94 11.03 8.52
N GLN A 93 12.14 12.09 7.74
CA GLN A 93 11.09 12.74 6.95
C GLN A 93 10.49 11.79 5.91
N LYS A 94 11.30 10.92 5.30
CA LYS A 94 10.81 9.88 4.38
C LYS A 94 9.91 8.89 5.12
N ARG A 95 10.30 8.46 6.32
CA ARG A 95 9.50 7.54 7.15
C ARG A 95 8.17 8.17 7.57
N GLU A 96 8.16 9.46 7.95
CA GLU A 96 6.93 10.19 8.28
C GLU A 96 5.94 10.22 7.10
N ARG A 97 6.42 10.43 5.87
CA ARG A 97 5.57 10.37 4.66
C ARG A 97 4.98 8.98 4.43
N LEU A 98 5.75 7.94 4.70
CA LEU A 98 5.30 6.55 4.55
C LEU A 98 4.34 6.15 5.68
N ASP A 99 4.55 6.64 6.89
CA ASP A 99 3.64 6.45 8.01
C ASP A 99 2.27 7.09 7.74
N GLU A 100 2.25 8.33 7.22
CA GLU A 100 1.03 8.98 6.78
C GLU A 100 0.31 8.18 5.68
N ALA A 101 1.05 7.67 4.69
CA ALA A 101 0.49 6.81 3.65
C ALA A 101 -0.05 5.49 4.23
N GLY A 102 0.68 4.86 5.16
CA GLY A 102 0.24 3.65 5.88
C GLY A 102 -1.10 3.85 6.57
N HIS A 103 -1.23 4.91 7.36
CA HIS A 103 -2.47 5.26 8.04
C HIS A 103 -3.64 5.49 7.07
N ARG A 104 -3.40 6.17 5.94
CA ARG A 104 -4.41 6.39 4.90
C ARG A 104 -4.84 5.07 4.26
N LEU A 105 -3.89 4.21 3.90
CA LEU A 105 -4.14 2.92 3.26
C LEU A 105 -4.95 1.98 4.17
N VAL A 106 -4.53 1.82 5.43
CA VAL A 106 -5.23 0.98 6.41
C VAL A 106 -6.66 1.48 6.62
N ARG A 107 -6.83 2.80 6.81
CA ARG A 107 -8.16 3.41 6.97
C ARG A 107 -9.04 3.25 5.74
N TRP A 108 -8.46 3.20 4.55
CA TRP A 108 -9.24 2.98 3.32
C TRP A 108 -9.77 1.55 3.23
N PHE A 109 -9.08 0.56 3.77
CA PHE A 109 -9.54 -0.84 3.72
C PHE A 109 -10.18 -1.35 5.00
N THR A 110 -10.27 -0.51 6.03
CA THR A 110 -11.07 -0.78 7.22
C THR A 110 -12.53 -0.47 6.91
N LEU A 111 -13.39 -1.49 6.96
CA LEU A 111 -14.83 -1.29 6.83
C LEU A 111 -15.36 -0.63 8.12
N PRO A 112 -16.26 0.37 8.01
CA PRO A 112 -17.00 0.85 9.17
C PRO A 112 -17.83 -0.32 9.71
N SER A 113 -17.63 -0.64 10.98
CA SER A 113 -18.49 -1.54 11.76
C SER A 113 -19.89 -0.97 11.96
#